data_AF-A0A381RN56-F1
#
_entry.id   AF-A0A381RN56-F1
#
_cell.length_a   1.000
_cell.length_b   1.000
_cell.length_c   1.000
_cell.angle_alpha   90.00
_cell.angle_beta   90.00
_cell.angle_gamma   90.00
#
_symmetry.space_group_name_H-M   'P 1'
#
loop_
_entity.id
_entity.type
_entity.pdbx_description
1 polymer ?
#
loop_
_entity_poly.entity_id
_entity_poly.type
_entity_poly.pdbx_seq_one_letter_code
_entity_poly.pdbx_strand_id
1 'polypeptide(L)' 'VEWAEDNSYRPFCSKRCQLIDLGAWASERNKIAGSSLFDSEEDLGEITKH' A
#
# COMPACT_ATOMS: atom_id res chain seq x y z
N VAL A 1 0.49 -22.80 -0.28
CA VAL A 1 -0.94 -23.14 -0.47
C VAL A 1 -1.23 -23.18 -1.95
N GLU A 2 -2.11 -24.07 -2.39
CA GLU A 2 -2.51 -24.16 -3.80
C GLU A 2 -3.40 -22.97 -4.19
N TRP A 3 -3.33 -22.58 -5.46
CA TRP A 3 -4.15 -21.50 -6.03
C TRP A 3 -5.50 -22.05 -6.51
N ALA A 4 -6.35 -22.47 -5.58
CA ALA A 4 -7.62 -23.14 -5.86
C ALA A 4 -8.85 -22.37 -5.34
N GLU A 5 -9.99 -22.46 -6.04
CA GLU A 5 -11.23 -21.71 -5.75
C GLU A 5 -11.70 -21.77 -4.30
N ASP A 6 -11.53 -22.92 -3.67
CA ASP A 6 -11.86 -23.21 -2.28
C ASP A 6 -10.95 -22.52 -1.25
N ASN A 7 -9.76 -22.07 -1.65
CA ASN A 7 -8.86 -21.33 -0.78
C ASN A 7 -9.34 -19.87 -0.63
N SER A 8 -10.14 -19.65 0.42
CA SER A 8 -10.70 -18.35 0.81
C SER A 8 -9.67 -17.33 1.29
N TYR A 9 -8.41 -17.75 1.51
CA TYR A 9 -7.35 -16.85 1.95
C TYR A 9 -6.53 -16.28 0.80
N ARG A 10 -6.73 -16.72 -0.45
CA ARG A 10 -6.02 -16.13 -1.61
C ARG A 10 -6.27 -14.61 -1.63
N PRO A 11 -5.22 -13.80 -1.90
CA PRO A 11 -3.89 -14.16 -2.39
C PRO A 11 -2.90 -14.67 -1.32
N PHE A 12 -3.31 -14.77 -0.06
CA PHE A 12 -2.46 -15.16 1.06
C PHE A 12 -2.47 -16.66 1.35
N CYS A 13 -1.48 -17.07 2.15
CA CYS A 13 -1.34 -18.45 2.61
C CYS A 13 -2.37 -18.86 3.68
N SER A 14 -2.90 -17.90 4.43
CA SER A 14 -3.74 -18.09 5.61
C SER A 14 -4.23 -16.74 6.13
N LYS A 15 -5.13 -16.76 7.11
CA LYS A 15 -5.53 -15.56 7.86
C LYS A 15 -4.33 -14.84 8.50
N ARG A 16 -3.35 -15.58 9.01
CA ARG A 16 -2.13 -15.01 9.61
C ARG A 16 -1.33 -14.22 8.58
N CYS A 17 -1.09 -14.77 7.40
CA CYS A 17 -0.40 -14.08 6.30
C CYS A 17 -1.11 -12.75 5.94
N GLN A 18 -2.45 -12.77 5.81
CA GLN A 18 -3.26 -11.58 5.54
C GLN A 18 -3.11 -10.50 6.62
N LEU A 19 -3.17 -10.88 7.90
CA LEU A 19 -3.07 -9.94 9.01
C LEU A 19 -1.67 -9.31 9.14
N ILE A 20 -0.62 -10.06 8.81
CA ILE A 20 0.75 -9.54 8.82
C ILE A 20 0.92 -8.46 7.75
N ASP A 21 0.44 -8.71 6.53
CA ASP A 21 0.50 -7.75 5.43
C ASP A 21 -0.28 -6.47 5.78
N LEU A 22 -1.51 -6.62 6.28
CA LEU A 22 -2.32 -5.51 6.76
C LEU A 22 -1.58 -4.70 7.84
N GLY A 23 -0.95 -5.38 8.80
CA GLY A 23 -0.16 -4.73 9.84
C GLY A 23 1.07 -4.01 9.31
N ALA A 24 1.70 -4.49 8.24
CA ALA A 24 2.83 -3.83 7.59
C ALA A 24 2.42 -2.53 6.91
N TRP A 25 1.27 -2.52 6.24
CA TRP A 25 0.67 -1.30 5.70
C TRP A 25 0.25 -0.32 6.78
N ALA A 26 -0.45 -0.78 7.82
CA ALA A 26 -0.88 0.06 8.94
C ALA A 26 0.29 0.68 9.72
N SER A 27 1.47 0.03 9.71
CA SER A 27 2.69 0.52 10.35
C SER A 27 3.63 1.26 9.38
N GLU A 28 3.16 1.60 8.17
CA GLU A 28 3.94 2.29 7.13
C GLU A 28 5.25 1.59 6.71
N ARG A 29 5.37 0.28 6.97
CA ARG A 29 6.53 -0.52 6.53
C ARG A 29 6.50 -0.79 5.04
N ASN A 30 5.30 -0.86 4.46
CA ASN A 30 5.09 -0.94 3.02
C ASN A 30 4.80 0.47 2.51
N LYS A 31 5.84 1.17 2.05
CA LYS A 31 5.71 2.49 1.41
C LYS A 31 6.39 2.49 0.06
N ILE A 32 5.79 3.15 -0.90
CA ILE A 32 6.41 3.40 -2.20
C ILE A 32 7.17 4.72 -2.08
N ALA A 33 8.46 4.72 -2.43
CA ALA A 33 9.22 5.95 -2.49
C ALA A 33 8.65 6.82 -3.62
N GLY A 34 8.19 8.03 -3.28
CA GLY A 34 7.85 9.08 -4.22
C GLY A 34 8.78 10.27 -4.04
N SER A 35 8.87 11.13 -5.06
CA SER A 35 9.35 12.50 -4.86
C SER A 35 8.40 13.23 -3.89
N SER A 36 8.89 14.25 -3.19
CA SER A 36 7.98 15.14 -2.47
C SER A 36 7.01 15.70 -3.51
N LEU A 37 5.72 15.76 -3.18
CA LEU A 37 4.76 16.50 -4.02
C LEU A 37 5.11 18.00 -4.04
N PHE A 38 5.98 18.44 -3.13
CA PHE A 38 6.37 19.82 -2.91
C PHE A 38 7.87 19.86 -2.66
N ASP A 39 8.68 19.80 -3.71
CA ASP A 39 10.10 20.15 -3.60
C ASP A 39 10.28 21.66 -3.89
N SER A 40 9.27 22.33 -4.43
CA SER A 40 9.27 23.75 -4.75
C SER A 40 7.90 24.44 -4.57
N GLU A 41 7.89 25.77 -4.46
CA GLU A 41 6.66 26.59 -4.46
C GLU A 41 5.89 26.49 -5.80
N GLU A 42 6.57 26.10 -6.88
CA GLU A 42 5.98 25.89 -8.20
C GLU A 42 5.07 24.65 -8.21
N ASP A 43 5.51 23.55 -7.57
CA ASP A 43 4.71 22.32 -7.43
C ASP A 43 3.46 22.52 -6.56
N LEU A 44 3.57 23.37 -5.53
CA LEU A 44 2.44 23.77 -4.68
C LEU A 44 1.41 24.59 -5.47
N GLY A 45 1.84 25.41 -6.42
CA GLY A 45 0.95 26.20 -7.26
C GLY A 45 0.09 25.36 -8.21
N GLU A 46 0.59 24.19 -8.62
CA GLU A 46 -0.08 23.32 -9.59
C GLU A 46 -1.23 22.51 -8.95
N ILE A 47 -1.09 22.11 -7.68
CA ILE A 47 -2.14 21.38 -6.94
C ILE A 47 -3.28 22.28 -6.43
N THR A 48 -3.00 23.55 -6.09
CA THR A 48 -3.99 24.48 -5.50
C THR A 48 -4.83 25.19 -6.56
N LYS A 49 -4.61 24.92 -7.84
CA LYS A 49 -5.25 25.62 -8.96
C LYS A 49 -6.70 25.18 -9.27
N HIS A 50 -7.44 24.73 -8.25
CA HIS A 50 -8.87 24.45 -8.39
C HIS A 50 -9.70 25.72 -8.15
#